data_AF-A0A258ESM1-F1
#
_entry.id   AF-A0A258ESM1-F1
#
_cell.length_a   1.000
_cell.length_b   1.000
_cell.length_c   1.000
_cell.angle_alpha   90.00
_cell.angle_beta   90.00
_cell.angle_gamma   90.00
#
_symmetry.space_group_name_H-M   'P 1'
#
loop_
_entity.id
_entity.type
_entity.pdbx_description
1 polymer ?
#
loop_
_entity_poly.entity_id
_entity_poly.type
_entity_poly.pdbx_seq_one_letter_code
_entity_poly.pdbx_strand_id
1 'polypeptide(L)' 'MDLEARKYHFIQELFSVDRESIIDTLERVLKQEKEAHQEISIHNKKELDNRLESYKNNPDDVLDWNDIKNDW' A
#
# COMPACT_ATOMS: atom_id res chain seq x y z
N MET A 1 -16.97 -5.91 -23.23
CA MET A 1 -16.64 -4.49 -22.98
C MET A 1 -15.17 -4.44 -22.61
N ASP A 2 -14.37 -3.68 -23.34
CA ASP A 2 -12.95 -3.51 -23.03
C ASP A 2 -12.75 -2.72 -21.73
N LEU A 3 -11.53 -2.74 -21.20
CA LEU A 3 -11.22 -2.13 -19.91
C LEU A 3 -11.45 -0.62 -19.90
N GLU A 4 -11.20 0.06 -21.02
CA GLU A 4 -11.35 1.50 -21.14
C GLU A 4 -12.83 1.90 -21.09
N ALA A 5 -13.69 1.22 -21.86
CA ALA A 5 -15.13 1.43 -21.80
C ALA A 5 -15.72 1.16 -20.40
N ARG A 6 -15.23 0.12 -19.70
CA ARG A 6 -15.63 -0.15 -18.31
C ARG A 6 -15.22 0.95 -17.33
N LYS A 7 -14.01 1.53 -17.50
CA LYS A 7 -13.54 2.65 -16.67
C LYS A 7 -14.42 3.88 -16.86
N TYR A 8 -14.74 4.23 -18.11
CA TYR A 8 -15.62 5.37 -18.39
C TYR A 8 -17.00 5.20 -17.76
N HIS A 9 -17.61 4.02 -17.92
CA HIS A 9 -18.92 3.75 -17.32
C HIS A 9 -18.89 3.88 -15.80
N PHE A 10 -17.87 3.30 -15.16
CA PHE A 10 -17.71 3.39 -13.71
C PHE A 10 -17.53 4.84 -13.23
N ILE A 11 -16.75 5.65 -13.93
CA ILE A 11 -16.59 7.08 -13.61
C ILE A 11 -17.94 7.80 -13.66
N GLN A 12 -18.77 7.54 -14.68
CA GLN A 12 -20.11 8.14 -14.78
C GLN A 12 -21.01 7.73 -13.61
N GLU A 13 -20.95 6.47 -13.16
CA GLU A 13 -21.69 6.01 -11.98
C GLU A 13 -21.20 6.67 -10.69
N LEU A 14 -19.89 6.91 -10.54
CA LEU A 14 -19.37 7.61 -9.35
C LEU A 14 -19.96 9.02 -9.19
N PHE A 15 -20.18 9.73 -10.29
CA PHE A 15 -20.76 11.08 -10.24
C PHE A 15 -22.25 11.12 -9.86
N SER A 16 -22.96 9.99 -9.93
CA SER A 16 -24.35 9.91 -9.47
C SER A 16 -24.48 9.51 -8.00
N VAL A 17 -23.36 9.26 -7.31
CA VAL A 17 -23.35 8.91 -5.88
C VAL A 17 -23.45 10.18 -5.03
N ASP A 18 -24.61 10.38 -4.40
CA ASP A 18 -24.85 11.55 -3.53
C ASP A 18 -24.38 11.35 -2.08
N ARG A 19 -24.09 10.11 -1.67
CA ARG A 19 -23.72 9.77 -0.28
C ARG A 19 -22.21 9.69 -0.11
N GLU A 20 -21.66 10.61 0.66
CA GLU A 20 -20.22 10.66 1.00
C GLU A 20 -19.69 9.33 1.57
N SER A 21 -20.42 8.70 2.49
CA SER A 21 -20.04 7.39 3.07
C SER A 21 -19.79 6.26 2.04
N ILE A 22 -20.41 6.35 0.86
CA ILE A 22 -20.19 5.39 -0.24
C ILE A 22 -18.85 5.69 -0.91
N ILE A 23 -18.53 6.97 -1.16
CA ILE A 23 -17.24 7.40 -1.69
C ILE A 23 -16.12 7.00 -0.73
N ASP A 24 -16.26 7.27 0.57
CA ASP A 24 -15.28 6.89 1.60
C ASP A 24 -14.97 5.39 1.58
N THR A 25 -16.01 4.57 1.40
CA THR A 25 -15.87 3.11 1.34
C THR A 25 -15.09 2.69 0.09
N LEU A 26 -15.37 3.31 -1.07
CA LEU A 26 -14.68 3.02 -2.32
C LEU A 26 -13.21 3.42 -2.26
N GLU A 27 -12.90 4.59 -1.72
CA GLU A 27 -11.52 5.05 -1.51
C GLU A 27 -10.73 4.09 -0.62
N ARG A 28 -11.34 3.64 0.48
CA ARG A 28 -10.73 2.67 1.38
C ARG A 28 -10.41 1.35 0.67
N VAL A 29 -11.34 0.82 -0.12
CA VAL A 29 -11.12 -0.43 -0.87
C VAL A 29 -10.01 -0.26 -1.90
N LEU A 30 -10.01 0.83 -2.67
CA LEU A 30 -8.95 1.10 -3.65
C LEU A 30 -7.57 1.22 -2.99
N LYS A 31 -7.50 1.86 -1.82
CA LYS A 31 -6.27 1.96 -1.04
C LYS A 31 -5.80 0.58 -0.57
N GLN A 32 -6.68 -0.25 -0.03
CA GLN A 32 -6.36 -1.60 0.41
C GLN A 32 -5.84 -2.49 -0.73
N GLU A 33 -6.51 -2.45 -1.89
CA GLU A 33 -6.05 -3.20 -3.06
C GLU A 33 -4.67 -2.72 -3.54
N LYS A 34 -4.45 -1.40 -3.55
CA LYS A 34 -3.15 -0.83 -3.91
C LYS A 34 -2.05 -1.26 -2.93
N GLU A 35 -2.32 -1.25 -1.63
CA GLU A 35 -1.39 -1.64 -0.58
C GLU A 35 -1.12 -3.16 -0.59
N ALA A 36 -2.15 -3.98 -0.79
CA ALA A 36 -2.04 -5.44 -0.85
C ALA A 36 -1.22 -5.90 -2.07
N HIS A 37 -1.31 -5.16 -3.17
CA HIS A 37 -0.56 -5.41 -4.40
C HIS A 37 0.70 -4.54 -4.54
N GLN A 38 1.04 -3.75 -3.52
CA GLN A 38 2.28 -3.00 -3.49
C GLN A 38 3.41 -3.99 -3.20
N GLU A 39 4.09 -4.44 -4.26
CA GLU A 39 5.29 -5.25 -4.11
C GLU A 39 6.36 -4.42 -3.41
N ILE A 40 6.82 -4.90 -2.25
CA ILE A 40 8.03 -4.37 -1.62
C ILE A 40 9.16 -4.56 -2.64
N SER A 41 9.91 -3.49 -2.92
CA SER A 41 11.05 -3.57 -3.84
C SER A 41 11.99 -4.71 -3.40
N ILE A 42 12.63 -5.39 -4.35
CA ILE A 42 13.57 -6.48 -4.04
C ILE A 42 14.65 -6.00 -3.03
N HIS A 43 15.06 -4.74 -3.15
CA HIS A 43 16.01 -4.10 -2.23
C HIS A 43 15.45 -4.00 -0.81
N ASN A 44 14.24 -3.46 -0.64
CA ASN A 44 13.62 -3.29 0.67
C ASN A 44 13.28 -4.64 1.30
N LYS A 45 12.90 -5.63 0.50
CA LYS A 45 12.65 -7.00 0.98
C LYS A 45 13.92 -7.63 1.52
N LYS A 46 15.04 -7.50 0.80
CA LYS A 46 16.35 -8.01 1.23
C LYS A 46 16.80 -7.35 2.53
N GLU A 47 16.60 -6.04 2.67
CA GLU A 47 16.93 -5.32 3.90
C GLU A 47 16.08 -5.80 5.09
N LEU A 48 14.77 -6.01 4.88
CA LEU A 48 13.89 -6.57 5.90
C LEU A 48 14.31 -8.00 6.31
N ASP A 49 14.62 -8.86 5.34
CA ASP A 49 15.08 -10.23 5.60
C ASP A 49 16.41 -10.23 6.41
N ASN A 50 17.36 -9.37 6.03
CA ASN A 50 18.61 -9.20 6.78
C ASN A 50 18.36 -8.76 8.23
N ARG A 51 17.47 -7.78 8.43
CA ARG A 51 17.16 -7.25 9.77
C ARG A 51 16.44 -8.28 10.64
N LEU A 52 15.53 -9.07 10.07
CA LEU A 52 14.87 -10.16 10.80
C LEU A 52 15.90 -11.21 11.27
N GLU A 53 16.88 -11.54 10.44
CA GLU A 53 17.94 -12.49 10.81
C GLU A 53 18.92 -11.90 11.83
N SER A 54 19.30 -10.62 11.72
CA SER A 54 20.12 -9.95 12.75
C SER A 54 19.40 -9.89 14.10
N TYR A 55 18.12 -9.52 14.10
CA TYR A 55 17.29 -9.45 15.31
C TYR A 55 17.12 -10.81 16.00
N LYS A 56 16.95 -11.88 15.21
CA LYS A 56 16.87 -13.26 15.74
C LYS A 56 18.12 -13.66 16.52
N ASN A 57 19.29 -13.16 16.10
CA ASN A 57 20.57 -13.43 16.73
C ASN A 57 20.94 -12.40 17.82
N ASN A 58 20.35 -11.21 17.79
CA ASN A 58 20.51 -10.14 18.79
C ASN A 58 19.20 -9.33 18.98
N PRO A 59 18.36 -9.68 19.96
CA PRO A 59 17.06 -9.02 20.18
C PRO A 59 17.14 -7.55 20.59
N ASP A 60 18.32 -7.08 21.01
CA ASP A 60 18.57 -5.67 21.35
C ASP A 60 19.05 -4.86 20.12
N ASP A 61 19.20 -5.50 18.96
CA ASP A 61 19.54 -4.85 17.68
C ASP A 61 18.31 -4.17 17.07
N VAL A 62 17.82 -3.15 17.77
CA VAL A 62 16.64 -2.37 17.39
C VAL A 62 17.11 -1.13 16.64
N LEU A 63 16.64 -0.98 15.41
CA LEU A 63 16.96 0.19 14.59
C LEU A 63 16.01 1.35 14.92
N ASP A 64 16.54 2.55 15.18
CA ASP A 64 15.72 3.74 15.37
C ASP A 64 15.18 4.22 14.02
N TRP A 65 13.85 4.39 13.95
CA TRP A 65 13.17 4.91 12.78
C TRP A 65 13.67 6.31 12.39
N ASN A 66 14.06 7.13 13.36
CA ASN A 66 14.55 8.48 13.08
C ASN A 66 15.88 8.50 12.33
N ASP A 67 16.68 7.44 12.45
CA ASP A 67 18.00 7.35 11.83
C ASP A 67 17.92 7.00 10.35
N ILE A 68 16.86 6.29 9.91
CA ILE A 68 16.75 5.78 8.53
C ILE A 68 15.65 6.41 7.69
N LYS A 69 14.74 7.20 8.28
CA LYS A 69 13.58 7.76 7.58
C LYS A 69 13.91 8.64 6.36
N ASN A 70 15.14 9.13 6.25
CA ASN A 70 15.57 9.99 5.14
C ASN A 70 16.04 9.20 3.92
N ASP A 71 16.37 7.91 4.10
CA ASP A 71 16.89 7.03 3.05
C ASP A 71 15.84 6.03 2.53
N TRP A 72 14.58 6.18 2.98
CA TRP A 72 13.46 5.26 2.73
C TRP A 72 12.37 5.84 1.83
#